data_AF-K2HPF0-F1
#
_entry.id   AF-K2HPF0-F1
#
_cell.length_a   1.000
_cell.length_b   1.000
_cell.length_c   1.000
_cell.angle_alpha   90.00
_cell.angle_beta   90.00
_cell.angle_gamma   90.00
#
_symmetry.space_group_name_H-M   'P 1'
#
loop_
_entity.id
_entity.type
_entity.pdbx_description
1 polymer ?
#
loop_
_entity_poly.entity_id
_entity_poly.type
_entity_poly.pdbx_seq_one_letter_code
_entity_poly.pdbx_strand_id
1 'polypeptide(L)'
;MKYLILTAALAALSAGAASAATTTLFEDDFDTETGRYNTTLTNWTIVQGSVDLVGCSGTGKCIDVDGSTPRSLPTIIETKTAFTLTSGNTYAIDFLMPVGTQKDPFTVSLGAFSRSYTGYAFPLAETLSFTAGANATAPLRIALNTVGNNNYGPYLTRISLTETMAVPPAVVPLPAAAWLLAGALGALGFVRRKS
;
A
#
# COMPACT_ATOMS: atom_id res chain seq x y z
N MET A 1 -46.08 -49.19 -10.19
CA MET A 1 -45.17 -48.39 -9.34
C MET A 1 -44.05 -47.90 -10.24
N LYS A 2 -44.13 -46.63 -10.68
CA LYS A 2 -43.29 -46.03 -11.71
C LYS A 2 -42.12 -45.29 -11.06
N TYR A 3 -40.91 -45.74 -11.40
CA TYR A 3 -39.61 -45.08 -11.37
C TYR A 3 -39.39 -44.00 -10.30
N LEU A 4 -38.80 -44.48 -9.20
CA LEU A 4 -38.07 -43.71 -8.22
C LEU A 4 -36.68 -43.35 -8.79
N ILE A 5 -36.19 -42.16 -8.44
CA ILE A 5 -34.79 -41.70 -8.45
C ILE A 5 -34.24 -41.19 -9.80
N LEU A 6 -34.31 -39.87 -9.99
CA LEU A 6 -33.32 -39.12 -10.76
C LEU A 6 -33.01 -37.81 -10.03
N THR A 7 -32.25 -37.91 -8.95
CA THR A 7 -31.63 -36.77 -8.24
C THR A 7 -30.12 -36.99 -8.22
N ALA A 8 -29.48 -36.78 -9.36
CA ALA A 8 -28.02 -36.74 -9.46
C ALA A 8 -27.53 -35.28 -9.44
N ALA A 9 -27.19 -34.86 -8.23
CA ALA A 9 -26.21 -33.83 -7.85
C ALA A 9 -25.83 -32.77 -8.91
N LEU A 10 -26.52 -31.63 -8.87
CA LEU A 10 -26.00 -30.36 -9.38
C LEU A 10 -25.32 -29.60 -8.22
N ALA A 11 -24.21 -30.13 -7.71
CA ALA A 11 -23.34 -29.39 -6.80
C ALA A 11 -22.41 -28.51 -7.65
N ALA A 12 -22.91 -27.35 -8.07
CA ALA A 12 -22.13 -26.35 -8.77
C ALA A 12 -20.95 -25.91 -7.89
N LEU A 13 -19.74 -26.13 -8.40
CA LEU A 13 -18.48 -25.64 -7.84
C LEU A 13 -18.55 -24.12 -7.67
N SER A 14 -18.74 -23.65 -6.44
CA SER A 14 -18.35 -22.30 -6.05
C SER A 14 -16.82 -22.25 -5.94
N ALA A 15 -16.15 -22.09 -7.08
CA ALA A 15 -14.77 -21.64 -7.10
C ALA A 15 -14.74 -20.20 -6.54
N GLY A 16 -14.55 -20.07 -5.23
CA GLY A 16 -14.40 -18.77 -4.58
C GLY A 16 -13.19 -18.05 -5.15
N ALA A 17 -13.39 -16.84 -5.68
CA ALA A 17 -12.29 -15.95 -6.00
C ALA A 17 -11.53 -15.66 -4.70
N ALA A 18 -10.25 -16.04 -4.62
CA ALA A 18 -9.39 -15.64 -3.53
C ALA A 18 -9.15 -14.13 -3.65
N SER A 19 -9.73 -13.33 -2.76
CA SER A 19 -9.35 -11.92 -2.62
C SER A 19 -7.94 -11.84 -2.05
N ALA A 20 -7.09 -11.00 -2.63
CA ALA A 20 -5.77 -10.73 -2.07
C ALA A 20 -5.89 -10.18 -0.64
N ALA A 21 -5.17 -10.79 0.30
CA ALA A 21 -5.06 -10.24 1.65
C ALA A 21 -4.27 -8.93 1.61
N THR A 22 -4.78 -7.91 2.29
CA THR A 22 -4.09 -6.63 2.51
C THR A 22 -3.58 -6.58 3.93
N THR A 23 -2.31 -6.21 4.10
CA THR A 23 -1.63 -6.12 5.41
C THR A 23 -1.06 -4.72 5.59
N THR A 24 -1.22 -4.14 6.77
CA THR A 24 -0.54 -2.89 7.15
C THR A 24 0.90 -3.17 7.51
N LEU A 25 1.83 -2.55 6.79
CA LEU A 25 3.28 -2.66 7.04
C LEU A 25 3.77 -1.58 7.99
N PHE A 26 3.14 -0.40 7.94
CA PHE A 26 3.51 0.76 8.74
C PHE A 26 2.33 1.70 8.92
N GLU A 27 2.27 2.35 10.08
CA GLU A 27 1.33 3.42 10.38
C GLU A 27 1.97 4.35 11.41
N ASP A 28 1.77 5.65 11.23
CA ASP A 28 2.18 6.67 12.19
C ASP A 28 1.14 7.81 12.20
N ASP A 29 0.69 8.17 13.40
CA ASP A 29 -0.19 9.30 13.69
C ASP A 29 0.50 10.40 14.50
N PHE A 30 1.78 10.19 14.87
CA PHE A 30 2.62 11.09 15.65
C PHE A 30 2.09 11.46 17.05
N ASP A 31 0.99 10.87 17.53
CA ASP A 31 0.35 11.26 18.79
C ASP A 31 1.20 10.91 20.01
N THR A 32 1.97 9.84 19.88
CA THR A 32 2.88 9.35 20.93
C THR A 32 4.22 10.09 20.97
N GLU A 33 4.53 10.91 19.96
CA GLU A 33 5.79 11.64 19.90
C GLU A 33 5.89 12.69 21.01
N THR A 34 7.10 13.02 21.43
CA THR A 34 7.36 14.03 22.46
C THR A 34 8.37 15.04 21.96
N GLY A 35 8.27 16.28 22.43
CA GLY A 35 9.09 17.39 21.96
C GLY A 35 8.24 18.55 21.44
N ARG A 36 8.88 19.48 20.72
CA ARG A 36 8.20 20.61 20.09
C ARG A 36 8.97 21.13 18.89
N TYR A 37 10.18 21.62 19.08
CA TYR A 37 11.02 22.16 18.00
C TYR A 37 12.20 21.26 17.73
N ASN A 38 12.55 21.09 16.45
CA ASN A 38 13.64 20.24 15.98
C ASN A 38 13.61 18.86 16.64
N THR A 39 12.42 18.27 16.66
CA THR A 39 12.19 17.06 17.43
C THR A 39 12.87 15.87 16.78
N THR A 40 13.29 14.89 17.58
CA THR A 40 13.56 13.56 17.08
C THR A 40 12.26 12.77 17.03
N LEU A 41 12.12 11.89 16.05
CA LEU A 41 10.95 11.03 15.90
C LEU A 41 11.29 9.58 16.25
N THR A 42 10.30 8.87 16.78
CA THR A 42 10.43 7.49 17.23
C THR A 42 10.60 6.55 16.03
N ASN A 43 9.76 6.70 15.02
CA ASN A 43 9.75 5.82 13.84
C ASN A 43 10.52 6.36 12.62
N TRP A 44 10.97 7.62 12.68
CA TRP A 44 11.58 8.31 11.55
C TRP A 44 13.00 8.80 11.86
N THR A 45 13.86 8.70 10.86
CA THR A 45 15.16 9.36 10.82
C THR A 45 15.03 10.65 10.01
N ILE A 46 15.47 11.76 10.60
CA ILE A 46 15.63 13.02 9.87
C ILE A 46 17.01 12.98 9.22
N VAL A 47 17.04 12.75 7.91
CA VAL A 47 18.27 12.63 7.11
C VAL A 47 18.87 14.00 6.82
N GLN A 48 18.01 14.99 6.61
CA GLN A 48 18.39 16.39 6.37
C GLN A 48 17.30 17.31 6.91
N GLY A 49 17.68 18.51 7.33
CA GLY A 49 16.74 19.51 7.84
C GLY A 49 16.30 19.20 9.27
N SER A 50 15.07 19.59 9.59
CA SER A 50 14.44 19.39 10.90
C SER A 50 12.94 19.23 10.73
N VAL A 51 12.29 18.65 11.74
CA VAL A 51 10.84 18.66 11.85
C VAL A 51 10.45 19.21 13.22
N ASP A 52 9.30 19.86 13.29
CA ASP A 52 8.72 20.30 14.55
C ASP A 52 7.49 19.47 14.88
N LEU A 53 7.32 19.12 16.15
CA LEU A 53 6.11 18.52 16.66
C LEU A 53 5.15 19.63 17.08
N VAL A 54 4.02 19.72 16.39
CA VAL A 54 3.03 20.76 16.59
C VAL A 54 1.66 20.15 16.90
N GLY A 55 0.77 20.94 17.50
CA GLY A 55 -0.62 20.52 17.69
C GLY A 55 -1.40 20.72 16.39
N CYS A 56 -2.01 19.66 15.88
CA CYS A 56 -2.91 19.77 14.74
C CYS A 56 -4.34 20.00 15.21
N SER A 57 -5.02 20.97 14.58
CA SER A 57 -6.39 21.34 14.96
C SER A 57 -7.31 20.11 14.89
N GLY A 58 -7.83 19.69 16.05
CA GLY A 58 -8.82 18.62 16.19
C GLY A 58 -8.30 17.17 16.04
N THR A 59 -7.00 16.95 15.82
CA THR A 59 -6.44 15.62 15.50
C THR A 59 -5.09 15.36 16.18
N GLY A 60 -5.00 15.64 17.48
CA GLY A 60 -3.81 15.29 18.25
C GLY A 60 -2.56 16.06 17.79
N LYS A 61 -1.43 15.37 17.65
CA LYS A 61 -0.16 15.94 17.21
C LYS A 61 0.10 15.68 15.74
N CYS A 62 0.97 16.49 15.16
CA CYS A 62 1.45 16.32 13.80
C CYS A 62 2.85 16.88 13.67
N ILE A 63 3.53 16.51 12.59
CA ILE A 63 4.85 17.04 12.31
C ILE A 63 4.76 18.14 11.26
N ASP A 64 5.32 19.31 11.55
CA ASP A 64 5.68 20.29 10.54
C ASP A 64 6.94 19.78 9.85
N VAL A 65 6.80 19.42 8.57
CA VAL A 65 7.87 18.76 7.80
C VAL A 65 8.93 19.77 7.35
N ASP A 66 8.68 21.09 7.40
CA ASP A 66 9.73 22.09 7.13
C ASP A 66 10.61 22.33 8.37
N GLY A 67 9.99 22.25 9.55
CA GLY A 67 10.64 22.42 10.85
C GLY A 67 11.18 23.84 11.07
N SER A 68 12.01 23.99 12.11
CA SER A 68 12.47 25.30 12.56
C SER A 68 13.90 25.68 12.18
N THR A 69 14.80 24.71 11.99
CA THR A 69 16.23 24.98 11.69
C THR A 69 16.98 23.83 10.98
N PRO A 70 17.84 24.12 9.98
CA PRO A 70 18.01 25.39 9.29
C PRO A 70 16.94 25.61 8.21
N ARG A 71 16.35 26.81 8.18
CA ARG A 71 15.20 27.21 7.35
C ARG A 71 15.45 27.26 5.84
N SER A 72 16.68 27.03 5.41
CA SER A 72 17.11 27.14 4.02
C SER A 72 17.52 25.80 3.42
N LEU A 73 17.42 24.71 4.17
CA LEU A 73 17.71 23.37 3.68
C LEU A 73 16.41 22.60 3.46
N PRO A 74 16.37 21.73 2.44
CA PRO A 74 15.27 20.78 2.30
C PRO A 74 15.24 19.85 3.51
N THR A 75 14.03 19.49 3.93
CA THR A 75 13.84 18.45 4.95
C THR A 75 13.59 17.10 4.30
N ILE A 76 14.36 16.10 4.73
CA ILE A 76 14.23 14.73 4.28
C ILE A 76 14.04 13.85 5.51
N ILE A 77 12.90 13.15 5.56
CA ILE A 77 12.63 12.13 6.57
C ILE A 77 12.45 10.77 5.92
N GLU A 78 12.94 9.74 6.61
CA GLU A 78 12.85 8.35 6.20
C GLU A 78 12.41 7.49 7.38
N THR A 79 11.58 6.48 7.15
CA THR A 79 11.29 5.50 8.19
C THR A 79 12.58 4.82 8.64
N LYS A 80 12.75 4.59 9.95
CA LYS A 80 13.87 3.82 10.49
C LYS A 80 13.85 2.37 10.02
N THR A 81 12.64 1.84 9.81
CA THR A 81 12.42 0.53 9.21
C THR A 81 12.45 0.64 7.69
N ALA A 82 13.20 -0.24 7.04
CA ALA A 82 13.10 -0.45 5.61
C ALA A 82 12.10 -1.57 5.29
N PHE A 83 11.33 -1.40 4.22
CA PHE A 83 10.30 -2.35 3.80
C PHE A 83 10.80 -3.19 2.64
N THR A 84 10.53 -4.50 2.69
CA THR A 84 10.84 -5.40 1.58
C THR A 84 9.67 -5.38 0.60
N LEU A 85 9.93 -4.84 -0.59
CA LEU A 85 9.02 -4.83 -1.71
C LEU A 85 9.20 -6.11 -2.50
N THR A 86 8.11 -6.86 -2.70
CA THR A 86 8.08 -8.10 -3.47
C THR A 86 7.48 -7.80 -4.84
N SER A 87 8.17 -8.23 -5.90
CA SER A 87 7.71 -8.08 -7.28
C SER A 87 6.30 -8.65 -7.44
N GLY A 88 5.42 -7.89 -8.10
CA GLY A 88 4.02 -8.25 -8.33
C GLY A 88 3.06 -7.84 -7.21
N ASN A 89 3.53 -7.61 -5.99
CA ASN A 89 2.67 -7.10 -4.91
C ASN A 89 2.34 -5.61 -5.15
N THR A 90 1.14 -5.22 -4.74
CA THR A 90 0.68 -3.83 -4.80
C THR A 90 0.83 -3.20 -3.43
N TYR A 91 1.40 -2.00 -3.40
CA TYR A 91 1.58 -1.21 -2.19
C TYR A 91 0.68 0.03 -2.28
N ALA A 92 0.16 0.47 -1.14
CA ALA A 92 -0.55 1.72 -1.03
C ALA A 92 0.00 2.57 0.12
N ILE A 93 0.39 3.81 -0.18
CA ILE A 93 0.79 4.83 0.79
C ILE A 93 -0.37 5.79 0.95
N ASP A 94 -0.98 5.83 2.12
CA ASP A 94 -2.05 6.77 2.44
C ASP A 94 -1.52 7.85 3.38
N PHE A 95 -1.76 9.12 3.10
CA PHE A 95 -1.32 10.20 3.98
C PHE A 95 -2.30 11.38 4.01
N LEU A 96 -2.16 12.21 5.04
CA LEU A 96 -2.92 13.44 5.20
C LEU A 96 -2.00 14.59 5.59
N MET A 97 -2.07 15.66 4.81
CA MET A 97 -1.53 16.97 5.16
C MET A 97 -2.69 17.98 5.24
N PRO A 98 -3.27 18.22 6.42
CA PRO A 98 -4.53 18.96 6.50
C PRO A 98 -4.33 20.47 6.42
N VAL A 99 -3.15 20.96 6.82
CA VAL A 99 -2.82 22.38 6.93
C VAL A 99 -1.36 22.62 6.59
N GLY A 100 -1.05 23.88 6.31
CA GLY A 100 0.30 24.41 6.15
C GLY A 100 0.19 25.89 5.78
N THR A 101 1.22 26.67 6.05
CA THR A 101 1.23 28.08 5.63
C THR A 101 1.85 28.25 4.25
N GLN A 102 2.75 27.34 3.89
CA GLN A 102 3.41 27.27 2.59
C GLN A 102 3.15 25.93 1.92
N LYS A 103 3.14 25.96 0.59
CA LYS A 103 2.92 24.79 -0.28
C LYS A 103 4.25 24.33 -0.85
N ASP A 104 5.19 24.10 0.05
CA ASP A 104 6.55 23.67 -0.31
C ASP A 104 6.47 22.36 -1.10
N PRO A 105 7.08 22.28 -2.30
CA PRO A 105 7.06 21.05 -3.08
C PRO A 105 7.64 19.89 -2.29
N PHE A 106 6.98 18.73 -2.35
CA PHE A 106 7.48 17.53 -1.70
C PHE A 106 7.40 16.32 -2.60
N THR A 107 8.13 15.28 -2.22
CA THR A 107 8.11 13.98 -2.88
C THR A 107 7.92 12.89 -1.84
N VAL A 108 6.98 11.97 -2.11
CA VAL A 108 6.80 10.71 -1.37
C VAL A 108 7.37 9.59 -2.20
N SER A 109 8.20 8.74 -1.61
CA SER A 109 8.89 7.66 -2.35
C SER A 109 9.10 6.41 -1.51
N LEU A 110 9.13 5.26 -2.18
CA LEU A 110 9.39 3.95 -1.60
C LEU A 110 10.05 3.06 -2.67
N GLY A 111 11.34 2.77 -2.50
CA GLY A 111 12.12 2.05 -3.50
C GLY A 111 12.20 2.82 -4.82
N ALA A 112 11.77 2.18 -5.92
CA ALA A 112 11.73 2.82 -7.24
C ALA A 112 10.47 3.68 -7.48
N PHE A 113 9.45 3.57 -6.60
CA PHE A 113 8.25 4.40 -6.69
C PHE A 113 8.52 5.80 -6.13
N SER A 114 8.06 6.83 -6.84
CA SER A 114 8.16 8.23 -6.41
C SER A 114 7.01 9.06 -6.98
N ARG A 115 6.45 9.95 -6.15
CA ARG A 115 5.42 10.91 -6.54
C ARG A 115 5.77 12.29 -5.99
N SER A 116 5.84 13.28 -6.87
CA SER A 116 6.14 14.67 -6.51
C SER A 116 4.89 15.54 -6.58
N TYR A 117 4.84 16.53 -5.69
CA TYR A 117 3.74 17.47 -5.52
C TYR A 117 4.24 18.90 -5.62
N THR A 118 3.52 19.72 -6.38
CA THR A 118 3.77 21.15 -6.53
C THR A 118 2.43 21.88 -6.58
N GLY A 119 2.29 23.01 -5.90
CA GLY A 119 1.09 23.86 -6.02
C GLY A 119 -0.22 23.21 -5.53
N TYR A 120 -0.14 22.20 -4.66
CA TYR A 120 -1.29 21.49 -4.10
C TYR A 120 -2.13 22.39 -3.17
N ALA A 121 -3.27 21.89 -2.70
CA ALA A 121 -4.15 22.59 -1.77
C ALA A 121 -4.29 21.81 -0.45
N PHE A 122 -4.57 22.54 0.62
CA PHE A 122 -4.90 21.95 1.92
C PHE A 122 -6.43 21.90 2.11
N PRO A 123 -6.98 20.82 2.68
CA PRO A 123 -6.30 19.59 3.07
C PRO A 123 -5.89 18.76 1.84
N LEU A 124 -4.72 18.12 1.91
CA LEU A 124 -4.27 17.13 0.94
C LEU A 124 -4.36 15.74 1.59
N ALA A 125 -5.34 14.95 1.18
CA ALA A 125 -5.48 13.56 1.55
C ALA A 125 -5.34 12.70 0.29
N GLU A 126 -4.41 11.75 0.28
CA GLU A 126 -4.16 10.95 -0.91
C GLU A 126 -3.71 9.53 -0.58
N THR A 127 -4.19 8.59 -1.40
CA THR A 127 -3.74 7.20 -1.42
C THR A 127 -2.99 6.93 -2.71
N LEU A 128 -1.67 6.72 -2.60
CA LEU A 128 -0.79 6.40 -3.70
C LEU A 128 -0.65 4.89 -3.85
N SER A 129 -1.11 4.32 -4.96
CA SER A 129 -1.00 2.88 -5.22
C SER A 129 -0.03 2.58 -6.35
N PHE A 130 0.82 1.57 -6.17
CA PHE A 130 1.74 1.08 -7.19
C PHE A 130 2.03 -0.42 -7.02
N THR A 131 2.33 -1.10 -8.12
CA THR A 131 2.80 -2.49 -8.10
C THR A 131 4.32 -2.52 -8.22
N ALA A 132 5.00 -3.24 -7.34
CA ALA A 132 6.46 -3.36 -7.40
C ALA A 132 6.89 -4.17 -8.63
N GLY A 133 7.73 -3.57 -9.49
CA GLY A 133 8.24 -4.25 -10.68
C GLY A 133 9.37 -5.26 -10.39
N ALA A 134 10.11 -5.06 -9.31
CA ALA A 134 11.22 -5.91 -8.89
C ALA A 134 11.28 -6.00 -7.36
N ASN A 135 11.97 -7.02 -6.86
CA ASN A 135 12.25 -7.12 -5.43
C ASN A 135 13.22 -6.01 -5.01
N ALA A 136 12.90 -5.32 -3.93
CA ALA A 136 13.75 -4.24 -3.38
C ALA A 136 13.56 -4.12 -1.87
N THR A 137 14.49 -3.49 -1.18
CA THR A 137 14.34 -3.10 0.22
C THR A 137 14.65 -1.62 0.35
N ALA A 138 13.69 -0.84 0.85
CA ALA A 138 13.84 0.62 0.95
C ALA A 138 12.98 1.19 2.08
N PRO A 139 13.41 2.28 2.74
CA PRO A 139 12.54 3.02 3.65
C PRO A 139 11.46 3.79 2.88
N LEU A 140 10.36 4.11 3.56
CA LEU A 140 9.42 5.12 3.10
C LEU A 140 10.04 6.50 3.35
N ARG A 141 10.04 7.34 2.33
CA ARG A 141 10.76 8.61 2.33
C ARG A 141 9.86 9.77 1.92
N ILE A 142 9.91 10.85 2.69
CA ILE A 142 9.31 12.14 2.35
C ILE A 142 10.43 13.16 2.26
N ALA A 143 10.54 13.81 1.10
CA ALA A 143 11.52 14.86 0.85
C ALA A 143 10.79 16.16 0.49
N LEU A 144 10.84 17.13 1.38
CA LEU A 144 10.34 18.48 1.20
C LEU A 144 11.45 19.37 0.64
N ASN A 145 11.15 20.11 -0.42
CA ASN A 145 12.03 21.14 -0.96
C ASN A 145 11.50 22.50 -0.51
N THR A 146 12.08 23.02 0.57
CA THR A 146 11.69 24.28 1.17
C THR A 146 11.85 25.44 0.18
N VAL A 147 10.78 26.21 -0.03
CA VAL A 147 10.80 27.42 -0.84
C VAL A 147 10.88 28.64 0.08
N GLY A 148 12.00 29.35 0.00
CA GLY A 148 12.28 30.53 0.82
C GLY A 148 12.85 30.18 2.20
N ASN A 149 12.94 31.19 3.09
CA ASN A 149 13.43 31.02 4.47
C ASN A 149 12.24 30.94 5.43
N ASN A 150 11.35 29.98 5.20
CA ASN A 150 10.15 29.79 6.00
C ASN A 150 10.36 28.70 7.07
N ASN A 151 9.38 28.48 7.94
CA ASN A 151 9.48 27.51 9.04
C ASN A 151 8.12 26.90 9.36
N TYR A 152 7.24 26.86 8.35
CA TYR A 152 5.83 26.52 8.49
C TYR A 152 5.36 25.84 7.20
N GLY A 153 5.81 24.61 7.03
CA GLY A 153 5.54 23.80 5.86
C GLY A 153 4.18 23.12 5.89
N PRO A 154 3.98 22.11 5.02
CA PRO A 154 2.88 21.17 5.17
C PRO A 154 3.03 20.37 6.46
N TYR A 155 1.94 20.26 7.23
CA TYR A 155 1.92 19.44 8.43
C TYR A 155 1.44 18.05 8.06
N LEU A 156 2.18 17.00 8.43
CA LEU A 156 1.79 15.61 8.22
C LEU A 156 1.14 15.08 9.51
N THR A 157 -0.13 14.69 9.45
CA THR A 157 -0.87 14.15 10.61
C THR A 157 -0.91 12.64 10.67
N ARG A 158 -0.99 11.97 9.52
CA ARG A 158 -1.02 10.52 9.47
C ARG A 158 -0.40 10.03 8.18
N ILE A 159 0.23 8.88 8.27
CA ILE A 159 0.71 8.15 7.10
C ILE A 159 0.67 6.65 7.37
N SER A 160 0.25 5.88 6.39
CA SER A 160 0.28 4.42 6.45
C SER A 160 0.80 3.83 5.15
N LEU A 161 1.40 2.64 5.27
CA LEU A 161 1.83 1.80 4.16
C LEU A 161 1.14 0.45 4.30
N THR A 162 0.46 0.04 3.25
CA THR A 162 -0.17 -1.28 3.15
C THR A 162 0.37 -2.04 1.95
N GLU A 163 0.31 -3.36 2.04
CA GLU A 163 0.68 -4.30 0.99
C GLU A 163 -0.49 -5.23 0.70
N THR A 164 -0.80 -5.41 -0.57
CA THR A 164 -1.74 -6.38 -1.10
C THR A 164 -0.97 -7.37 -1.96
N MET A 165 -0.96 -8.64 -1.54
CA MET A 165 -0.21 -9.68 -2.25
C MET A 165 -0.78 -9.92 -3.65
N ALA A 166 0.08 -10.20 -4.62
CA ALA A 166 -0.36 -10.69 -5.93
C ALA A 166 -1.13 -12.01 -5.74
N VAL A 167 -2.37 -12.08 -6.21
CA VAL A 167 -3.08 -13.37 -6.26
C VAL A 167 -2.44 -14.21 -7.36
N PRO A 168 -1.90 -15.41 -7.07
CA PRO A 168 -1.47 -16.31 -8.12
C PRO A 168 -2.65 -16.57 -9.07
N PRO A 169 -2.42 -16.73 -10.38
CA PRO A 169 -3.50 -17.10 -11.28
C PRO A 169 -4.19 -18.35 -10.71
N ALA A 170 -5.51 -18.27 -10.54
CA ALA A 170 -6.27 -19.38 -10.02
C ALA A 170 -5.95 -20.62 -10.87
N VAL A 171 -5.38 -21.65 -10.24
CA VAL A 171 -5.23 -22.94 -10.89
C VAL A 171 -6.64 -23.46 -11.14
N VAL A 172 -7.16 -23.24 -12.36
CA VAL A 172 -8.45 -23.79 -12.77
C VAL A 172 -8.29 -25.31 -12.71
N PRO A 173 -8.91 -26.01 -11.74
CA PRO A 173 -8.84 -27.46 -11.72
C PRO A 173 -9.46 -27.93 -13.03
N LEU A 174 -8.78 -28.81 -13.76
CA LEU A 174 -9.38 -29.46 -14.92
C LEU A 174 -10.77 -29.93 -14.50
N PRO A 175 -11.84 -29.56 -15.24
CA PRO A 175 -13.18 -29.95 -14.86
C PRO A 175 -13.19 -31.45 -14.57
N ALA A 176 -13.83 -31.90 -13.49
CA ALA A 176 -14.02 -33.35 -13.28
C ALA A 176 -14.68 -34.01 -14.52
N ALA A 177 -15.44 -33.20 -15.28
CA ALA A 177 -15.97 -33.53 -16.59
C ALA A 177 -14.90 -33.92 -17.63
N ALA A 178 -13.67 -33.42 -17.57
CA ALA A 178 -12.59 -33.80 -18.49
C ALA A 178 -12.21 -35.28 -18.33
N TRP A 179 -12.10 -35.76 -17.10
CA TRP A 179 -11.85 -37.18 -16.81
C TRP A 179 -13.07 -38.05 -17.11
N LEU A 180 -14.28 -37.56 -16.84
CA LEU A 180 -15.52 -38.26 -17.19
C LEU A 180 -15.72 -38.35 -18.71
N LEU A 181 -15.41 -37.29 -19.45
CA LEU A 181 -15.48 -37.25 -20.92
C LEU A 181 -14.43 -38.19 -21.52
N ALA A 182 -13.20 -38.16 -21.01
CA ALA A 182 -12.15 -39.10 -21.41
C ALA A 182 -12.55 -40.56 -21.11
N GLY A 183 -13.13 -40.83 -19.93
CA GLY A 183 -13.64 -42.14 -19.56
C GLY A 183 -14.80 -42.61 -20.44
N ALA A 184 -15.75 -41.73 -20.76
CA ALA A 184 -16.88 -42.02 -21.63
C ALA A 184 -16.43 -42.32 -23.07
N LEU A 185 -15.53 -41.50 -23.62
CA LEU A 185 -14.95 -41.72 -24.95
C LEU A 185 -14.12 -43.02 -25.01
N GLY A 186 -13.37 -43.32 -23.94
CA GLY A 186 -12.66 -44.60 -23.80
C GLY A 186 -13.62 -45.79 -23.83
N ALA A 187 -14.70 -45.74 -23.05
CA ALA A 187 -15.71 -46.80 -23.01
C ALA A 187 -16.40 -47.01 -24.37
N LEU A 188 -16.75 -45.93 -25.08
CA LEU A 188 -17.32 -45.98 -26.44
C LEU A 188 -16.35 -46.63 -27.45
N GLY A 189 -15.05 -46.35 -27.34
CA GLY A 189 -14.02 -46.96 -28.18
C GLY A 189 -13.89 -48.47 -27.97
N PHE A 190 -14.04 -48.96 -26.74
CA PHE A 190 -14.03 -50.39 -26.42
C PHE A 190 -15.26 -51.14 -26.95
N VAL A 191 -16.44 -50.52 -26.92
CA VAL A 191 -17.69 -51.14 -27.42
C VAL A 191 -17.61 -51.36 -28.94
N ARG A 192 -17.03 -50.42 -29.70
CA ARG A 192 -16.89 -50.54 -31.17
C ARG A 192 -15.94 -51.66 -31.63
N ARG A 193 -15.06 -52.16 -30.76
CA ARG A 193 -14.10 -53.23 -31.10
C ARG A 193 -14.67 -54.64 -30.93
N LYS A 194 -15.83 -54.78 -30.30
CA LYS A 194 -16.53 -56.05 -30.05
C LYS A 194 -17.75 -56.27 -30.96
N SER A 195 -17.97 -55.40 -31.94
CA SER A 195 -18.97 -55.54 -33.01
C SER A 195 -18.25 -55.70 -34.34
#